data_AF-A0A7G1KRI2-F1
#
_entry.id   AF-A0A7G1KRI2-F1
#
_cell.length_a   1.000
_cell.length_b   1.000
_cell.length_c   1.000
_cell.angle_alpha   90.00
_cell.angle_beta   90.00
_cell.angle_gamma   90.00
#
_symmetry.space_group_name_H-M   'P 1'
#
loop_
_entity.id
_entity.type
_entity.pdbx_description
1 polymer ?
#
loop_
_entity_poly.entity_id
_entity_poly.type
_entity_poly.pdbx_seq_one_letter_code
_entity_poly.pdbx_strand_id
1 'polypeptide(L)'
;MLSSVTPVKIPIRMRATVNIDTSVKVKVNDMRIGELARRTGTSTRALRHYEQQGLLTTTRQGNGYRSFDDSAAETVLRIRALLAAGLTTEVIGRVLPCTRDSTPRVEPCDEVVAILRSEIDRMDTLASHLARSRELLASILVESGVPQGHPVRPGRARR
;
A
#
# COMPACT_ATOMS: atom_id res chain seq x y z
N MET A 1 52.56 -46.17 -26.48
CA MET A 1 53.65 -45.24 -26.14
C MET A 1 53.07 -43.84 -26.08
N LEU A 2 53.33 -43.14 -24.98
CA LEU A 2 52.61 -41.95 -24.55
C LEU A 2 53.01 -40.72 -25.38
N SER A 3 52.04 -40.06 -26.03
CA SER A 3 52.24 -38.75 -26.63
C SER A 3 51.97 -37.66 -25.60
N SER A 4 53.00 -36.87 -25.35
CA SER A 4 53.11 -35.73 -24.45
C SER A 4 52.10 -34.62 -24.76
N VAL A 5 51.24 -34.31 -23.80
CA VAL A 5 50.49 -33.05 -23.77
C VAL A 5 51.31 -32.05 -22.95
N THR A 6 51.85 -31.02 -23.60
CA THR A 6 52.54 -29.90 -22.95
C THR A 6 51.54 -28.88 -22.39
N PRO A 7 51.66 -28.39 -21.15
CA PRO A 7 50.78 -27.37 -20.61
C PRO A 7 51.23 -25.97 -21.05
N VAL A 8 50.33 -25.21 -21.67
CA VAL A 8 50.54 -23.79 -21.97
C VAL A 8 50.31 -22.98 -20.69
N LYS A 9 51.38 -22.39 -20.15
CA LYS A 9 51.35 -21.37 -19.09
C LYS A 9 51.01 -20.02 -19.69
N ILE A 10 49.85 -19.46 -19.38
CA ILE A 10 49.51 -18.05 -19.67
C ILE A 10 49.49 -17.29 -18.33
N PRO A 11 50.30 -16.23 -18.16
CA PRO A 11 50.33 -15.48 -16.92
C PRO A 11 49.37 -14.28 -16.92
N ILE A 12 48.59 -14.20 -15.85
CA ILE A 12 48.48 -13.05 -14.94
C ILE A 12 47.62 -11.82 -15.36
N ARG A 13 46.63 -11.57 -14.47
CA ARG A 13 45.99 -10.31 -14.04
C ARG A 13 45.31 -9.42 -15.08
N MET A 14 43.99 -9.38 -14.96
CA MET A 14 43.28 -8.10 -14.90
C MET A 14 42.28 -8.13 -13.73
N ARG A 15 42.66 -7.47 -12.63
CA ARG A 15 41.71 -6.96 -11.64
C ARG A 15 40.99 -5.78 -12.31
N ALA A 16 39.72 -5.95 -12.65
CA ALA A 16 38.85 -4.79 -12.83
C ALA A 16 38.30 -4.42 -11.45
N THR A 17 38.93 -3.44 -10.82
CA THR A 17 38.39 -2.76 -9.64
C THR A 17 37.18 -1.94 -10.08
N VAL A 18 36.03 -2.20 -9.47
CA VAL A 18 34.77 -1.47 -9.64
C VAL A 18 34.93 -0.06 -9.08
N ASN A 19 34.46 0.98 -9.79
CA ASN A 19 34.11 2.27 -9.19
C ASN A 19 32.81 2.77 -9.84
N ILE A 20 31.68 2.30 -9.32
CA ILE A 20 30.40 2.98 -9.53
C ILE A 20 30.28 3.99 -8.40
N ASP A 21 30.91 5.15 -8.57
CA ASP A 21 30.70 6.33 -7.74
C ASP A 21 29.36 6.98 -8.11
N THR A 22 28.25 6.27 -7.94
CA THR A 22 26.92 6.91 -7.98
C THR A 22 26.66 7.53 -6.62
N SER A 23 27.40 8.58 -6.29
CA SER A 23 27.05 9.50 -5.21
C SER A 23 25.81 10.31 -5.62
N VAL A 24 24.65 9.65 -5.65
CA VAL A 24 23.38 10.37 -5.52
C VAL A 24 23.35 10.89 -4.09
N LYS A 25 23.63 12.18 -3.90
CA LYS A 25 23.24 12.87 -2.66
C LYS A 25 21.71 12.86 -2.62
N VAL A 26 21.13 11.77 -2.12
CA VAL A 26 19.73 11.75 -1.70
C VAL A 26 19.67 12.72 -0.55
N LYS A 27 19.27 13.96 -0.84
CA LYS A 27 18.94 14.94 0.18
C LYS A 27 17.71 14.36 0.88
N VAL A 28 17.92 13.60 1.97
CA VAL A 28 16.83 13.07 2.79
C VAL A 28 16.11 14.29 3.34
N ASN A 29 15.03 14.67 2.67
CA ASN A 29 14.27 15.84 3.01
C ASN A 29 13.38 15.42 4.17
N ASP A 30 13.91 15.59 5.38
CA ASP A 30 13.24 15.16 6.59
C ASP A 30 11.92 15.93 6.80
N MET A 31 10.82 15.24 6.48
CA MET A 31 9.49 15.81 6.43
C MET A 31 8.81 15.67 7.80
N ARG A 32 8.28 16.77 8.33
CA ARG A 32 7.48 16.73 9.57
C ARG A 32 6.08 16.17 9.30
N ILE A 33 5.45 15.61 10.34
CA ILE A 33 4.07 15.07 10.23
C ILE A 33 3.06 16.08 9.67
N GLY A 34 3.21 17.37 10.01
CA GLY A 34 2.34 18.43 9.49
C GLY A 34 2.57 18.72 8.02
N GLU A 35 3.82 18.59 7.54
CA GLU A 35 4.14 18.72 6.12
C GLU A 35 3.63 17.52 5.33
N LEU A 36 3.80 16.31 5.86
CA LEU A 36 3.25 15.08 5.27
C LEU A 36 1.71 15.14 5.18
N ALA A 37 1.05 15.65 6.22
CA ALA A 37 -0.40 15.86 6.23
C ALA A 37 -0.85 16.79 5.09
N ARG A 38 -0.16 17.92 4.91
CA ARG A 38 -0.46 18.87 3.82
C ARG A 38 -0.23 18.25 2.44
N ARG A 39 0.93 17.63 2.21
CA ARG A 39 1.28 17.04 0.90
C ARG A 39 0.33 15.93 0.47
N THR A 40 -0.16 15.15 1.41
CA THR A 40 -1.00 13.97 1.13
C THR A 40 -2.49 14.23 1.33
N GLY A 41 -2.87 15.44 1.76
CA GLY A 41 -4.25 15.82 2.06
C GLY A 41 -4.91 14.94 3.14
N THR A 42 -4.12 14.45 4.10
CA THR A 42 -4.61 13.60 5.20
C THR A 42 -4.49 14.32 6.54
N SER A 43 -5.18 13.84 7.56
CA SER A 43 -5.07 14.40 8.92
C SER A 43 -3.83 13.88 9.64
N THR A 44 -3.25 14.69 10.52
CA THR A 44 -2.16 14.25 11.41
C THR A 44 -2.60 13.09 12.32
N ARG A 45 -3.88 13.03 12.70
CA ARG A 45 -4.47 11.91 13.44
C ARG A 45 -4.38 10.61 12.64
N ALA A 46 -4.73 10.64 11.35
CA ALA A 46 -4.63 9.48 10.47
C ALA A 46 -3.17 9.03 10.29
N LEU A 47 -2.23 9.97 10.11
CA LEU A 47 -0.80 9.64 10.03
C LEU A 47 -0.27 8.96 11.30
N ARG A 48 -0.66 9.46 12.49
CA ARG A 48 -0.32 8.81 13.76
C ARG A 48 -0.91 7.42 13.87
N HIS A 49 -2.13 7.24 13.38
CA HIS A 49 -2.75 5.93 13.34
C HIS A 49 -1.99 4.97 12.40
N TYR A 50 -1.59 5.42 11.21
CA TYR A 50 -0.78 4.61 10.29
C TYR A 50 0.60 4.26 10.87
N GLU A 51 1.25 5.19 11.56
CA GLU A 51 2.50 4.93 12.31
C GLU A 51 2.27 3.86 13.41
N GLN A 52 1.19 3.96 14.18
CA GLN A 52 0.83 2.96 15.21
C GLN A 52 0.56 1.57 14.62
N GLN A 53 0.00 1.50 13.41
CA GLN A 53 -0.26 0.25 12.69
C GLN A 53 1.00 -0.26 11.94
N GLY A 54 2.16 0.39 12.08
CA GLY A 54 3.40 0.01 11.42
C GLY A 54 3.41 0.26 9.90
N LEU A 55 2.42 0.98 9.37
CA LEU A 55 2.30 1.28 7.94
C LEU A 55 3.22 2.43 7.49
N LEU A 56 3.68 3.24 8.45
CA LEU A 56 4.63 4.32 8.22
C LEU A 56 5.78 4.21 9.22
N THR A 57 7.00 4.32 8.72
CA THR A 57 8.21 4.35 9.53
C THR A 57 8.65 5.79 9.75
N THR A 58 9.04 6.12 10.98
CA THR A 58 9.66 7.41 11.31
C THR A 58 11.13 7.25 11.62
N THR A 59 11.94 8.21 11.17
CA THR A 59 13.36 8.31 11.53
C THR A 59 13.51 9.35 12.62
N ARG A 60 14.32 9.05 13.64
CA ARG A 60 14.74 10.07 14.62
C ARG A 60 15.95 10.80 14.06
N GLN A 61 15.82 12.10 13.86
CA GLN A 61 16.97 12.93 13.52
C GLN A 61 17.86 13.17 14.75
N GLY A 62 19.13 13.51 14.51
CA GLY A 62 20.11 13.82 15.56
C GLY A 62 19.73 15.02 16.47
N ASN A 63 18.73 15.80 16.07
CA ASN A 63 18.12 16.89 16.85
C ASN A 63 16.92 16.45 17.73
N GLY A 64 16.62 15.14 17.77
CA GLY A 64 15.54 14.58 18.59
C GLY A 64 14.13 14.64 17.99
N TYR A 65 13.94 15.26 16.83
CA TYR A 65 12.64 15.30 16.15
C TYR A 65 12.38 14.02 15.34
N ARG A 66 11.09 13.67 15.18
CA ARG A 66 10.64 12.63 14.24
C ARG A 66 10.45 13.24 12.86
N SER A 67 11.05 12.59 11.86
CA SER A 67 10.87 12.91 10.45
C SER A 67 10.40 11.69 9.67
N PHE A 68 9.75 11.98 8.55
CA PHE A 68 9.42 11.02 7.52
C PHE A 68 10.33 11.26 6.32
N ASP A 69 10.72 10.20 5.65
CA ASP A 69 11.38 10.31 4.35
C ASP A 69 10.41 10.81 3.26
N ASP A 70 10.93 11.17 2.10
CA ASP A 70 10.11 11.63 0.98
C ASP A 70 9.18 10.54 0.41
N SER A 71 9.55 9.26 0.56
CA SER A 71 8.73 8.13 0.10
C SER A 71 7.46 7.94 0.93
N ALA A 72 7.45 8.46 2.17
CA ALA A 72 6.29 8.42 3.05
C ALA A 72 5.05 9.06 2.41
N ALA A 73 5.20 10.10 1.58
CA ALA A 73 4.07 10.71 0.87
C ALA A 73 3.41 9.72 -0.10
N GLU A 74 4.21 8.99 -0.88
CA GLU A 74 3.71 7.96 -1.81
C GLU A 74 3.08 6.78 -1.06
N THR A 75 3.67 6.37 0.06
CA THR A 75 3.13 5.31 0.92
C THR A 75 1.76 5.72 1.48
N VAL A 76 1.60 6.96 1.97
CA VAL A 76 0.32 7.46 2.45
C VAL A 76 -0.74 7.48 1.35
N LEU A 77 -0.38 7.92 0.14
CA LEU A 77 -1.32 7.91 -1.00
C LEU A 77 -1.77 6.48 -1.36
N ARG A 78 -0.85 5.50 -1.30
CA ARG A 78 -1.17 4.08 -1.48
C ARG A 78 -2.09 3.55 -0.39
N ILE A 79 -1.79 3.83 0.88
CA ILE A 79 -2.66 3.46 2.02
C ILE A 79 -4.07 4.00 1.79
N ARG A 80 -4.19 5.27 1.38
CA ARG A 80 -5.50 5.90 1.11
C ARG A 80 -6.26 5.21 -0.02
N ALA A 81 -5.59 4.86 -1.12
CA ALA A 81 -6.22 4.16 -2.24
C ALA A 81 -6.74 2.78 -1.81
N LEU A 82 -5.95 2.04 -1.04
CA LEU A 82 -6.33 0.72 -0.54
C LEU A 82 -7.46 0.79 0.49
N LEU A 83 -7.46 1.79 1.38
CA LEU A 83 -8.59 2.05 2.30
C LEU A 83 -9.86 2.39 1.52
N ALA A 84 -9.76 3.17 0.44
CA ALA A 84 -10.90 3.50 -0.40
C ALA A 84 -11.45 2.27 -1.16
N ALA A 85 -10.62 1.26 -1.40
CA ALA A 85 -11.03 -0.03 -1.95
C ALA A 85 -11.72 -0.94 -0.92
N GLY A 86 -11.79 -0.54 0.35
CA GLY A 86 -12.46 -1.30 1.41
C GLY A 86 -11.53 -2.19 2.24
N LEU A 87 -10.22 -2.18 1.97
CA LEU A 87 -9.25 -2.95 2.75
C LEU A 87 -9.07 -2.34 4.14
N THR A 88 -8.84 -3.19 5.15
CA THR A 88 -8.51 -2.76 6.51
C THR A 88 -7.03 -2.38 6.62
N THR A 89 -6.66 -1.57 7.61
CA THR A 89 -5.25 -1.22 7.87
C THR A 89 -4.37 -2.45 8.11
N GLU A 90 -4.92 -3.51 8.68
CA GLU A 90 -4.24 -4.79 8.90
C GLU A 90 -3.90 -5.48 7.57
N VAL A 91 -4.88 -5.60 6.66
CA VAL A 91 -4.65 -6.17 5.33
C VAL A 91 -3.67 -5.31 4.54
N ILE A 92 -3.81 -3.98 4.63
CA ILE A 92 -2.92 -3.03 3.96
C ILE A 92 -1.46 -3.24 4.39
N GLY A 93 -1.19 -3.49 5.66
CA GLY A 93 0.16 -3.77 6.15
C GLY A 93 0.80 -5.01 5.52
N ARG A 94 0.01 -6.02 5.16
CA ARG A 94 0.47 -7.23 4.46
C ARG A 94 0.64 -7.02 2.95
N VAL A 95 -0.15 -6.13 2.37
CA VAL A 95 -0.13 -5.84 0.92
C VAL A 95 0.99 -4.86 0.54
N LEU A 96 1.24 -3.84 1.36
CA LEU A 96 2.21 -2.78 1.08
C LEU A 96 3.62 -3.28 0.70
N PRO A 97 4.22 -4.28 1.37
CA PRO A 97 5.55 -4.80 1.03
C PRO A 97 5.64 -5.39 -0.38
N CYS A 98 4.52 -5.89 -0.91
CA CYS A 98 4.41 -6.49 -2.25
C CYS A 98 4.11 -5.45 -3.33
N THR A 99 3.79 -4.21 -2.96
CA THR A 99 3.63 -3.09 -3.90
C THR A 99 4.92 -2.28 -3.95
N ARG A 100 5.85 -2.70 -4.81
CA ARG A 100 7.01 -1.88 -5.15
C ARG A 100 6.72 -1.06 -6.40
N ASP A 101 7.03 0.22 -6.31
CA ASP A 101 7.04 1.21 -7.40
C ASP A 101 5.69 1.73 -7.92
N SER A 102 5.77 2.93 -8.50
CA SER A 102 4.69 3.72 -9.11
C SER A 102 4.26 3.22 -10.51
N THR A 103 4.60 1.98 -10.85
CA THR A 103 4.27 1.37 -12.15
C THR A 103 3.12 0.36 -12.02
N PRO A 104 2.28 0.17 -13.04
CA PRO A 104 1.05 -0.61 -12.95
C PRO A 104 1.25 -2.13 -12.91
N ARG A 105 2.48 -2.63 -12.69
CA ARG A 105 2.76 -4.06 -12.54
C ARG A 105 2.94 -4.39 -11.07
N VAL A 106 1.82 -4.71 -10.43
CA VAL A 106 1.87 -5.46 -9.18
C VAL A 106 2.23 -6.88 -9.58
N GLU A 107 3.37 -7.41 -9.11
CA GLU A 107 3.55 -8.85 -8.95
C GLU A 107 3.18 -9.17 -7.50
N PRO A 108 1.86 -9.27 -7.18
CA PRO A 108 1.46 -9.60 -5.83
C PRO A 108 2.01 -10.99 -5.54
N CYS A 109 2.73 -11.14 -4.42
CA CYS A 109 3.11 -12.46 -3.95
C CYS A 109 1.84 -13.31 -3.79
N ASP A 110 1.91 -14.62 -4.04
CA ASP A 110 0.74 -15.51 -4.00
C ASP A 110 -0.08 -15.39 -2.70
N GLU A 111 0.61 -15.12 -1.58
CA GLU A 111 -0.02 -14.82 -0.29
C GLU A 111 -0.94 -13.60 -0.34
N VAL A 112 -0.50 -12.51 -0.96
CA VAL A 112 -1.31 -11.28 -1.12
C VAL A 112 -2.51 -11.51 -2.02
N VAL A 113 -2.34 -12.29 -3.09
CA VAL A 113 -3.47 -12.66 -3.97
C VAL A 113 -4.52 -13.43 -3.19
N ALA A 114 -4.12 -14.38 -2.35
CA ALA A 114 -5.03 -15.15 -1.53
C ALA A 114 -5.79 -14.25 -0.52
N ILE A 115 -5.11 -13.30 0.11
CA ILE A 115 -5.74 -12.34 1.04
C ILE A 115 -6.78 -11.48 0.29
N LEU A 116 -6.42 -10.92 -0.86
CA LEU A 116 -7.32 -10.06 -1.63
C LEU A 116 -8.56 -10.83 -2.11
N ARG A 117 -8.41 -12.09 -2.53
CA ARG A 117 -9.55 -12.96 -2.87
C ARG A 117 -10.46 -13.20 -1.67
N SER A 118 -9.89 -13.54 -0.51
CA SER A 118 -10.67 -13.71 0.72
C SER A 118 -11.43 -12.45 1.12
N GLU A 119 -10.86 -11.27 0.87
CA GLU A 119 -11.52 -10.02 1.19
C GLU A 119 -12.65 -9.69 0.22
N ILE A 120 -12.49 -10.01 -1.08
CA ILE A 120 -13.57 -9.96 -2.07
C ILE A 120 -14.72 -10.87 -1.65
N ASP A 121 -14.45 -12.13 -1.29
CA ASP A 121 -15.48 -13.09 -0.86
C ASP A 121 -16.24 -12.60 0.38
N ARG A 122 -15.52 -11.97 1.33
CA ARG A 122 -16.12 -11.35 2.52
C ARG A 122 -17.06 -10.20 2.14
N MET A 123 -16.65 -9.34 1.21
CA MET A 123 -17.46 -8.22 0.73
C MET A 123 -18.70 -8.70 -0.02
N ASP A 124 -18.59 -9.73 -0.85
CA ASP A 124 -19.71 -10.31 -1.59
C ASP A 124 -20.74 -10.97 -0.64
N THR A 125 -20.25 -11.61 0.43
CA THR A 125 -21.10 -12.16 1.48
C THR A 125 -21.90 -11.07 2.19
N LEU A 126 -21.24 -9.96 2.55
CA LEU A 126 -21.91 -8.81 3.18
C LEU A 126 -22.90 -8.13 2.24
N ALA A 127 -22.53 -7.95 0.97
CA ALA A 127 -23.42 -7.38 -0.05
C ALA A 127 -24.68 -8.24 -0.22
N SER A 128 -24.52 -9.56 -0.28
CA SER A 128 -25.64 -10.51 -0.38
C SER A 128 -26.55 -10.48 0.85
N HIS A 129 -25.98 -10.29 2.04
CA HIS A 129 -26.77 -10.15 3.27
C HIS A 129 -27.56 -8.83 3.26
N LEU A 130 -26.92 -7.72 2.93
CA LEU A 130 -27.57 -6.40 2.83
C LEU A 130 -28.66 -6.37 1.77
N ALA A 131 -28.44 -7.01 0.62
CA ALA A 131 -29.45 -7.15 -0.43
C ALA A 131 -30.70 -7.90 0.07
N ARG A 132 -30.51 -9.05 0.74
CA ARG A 132 -31.61 -9.81 1.36
C ARG A 132 -32.35 -9.01 2.42
N SER A 133 -31.64 -8.33 3.32
CA SER A 133 -32.28 -7.49 4.34
C SER A 133 -33.11 -6.37 3.69
N ARG A 134 -32.60 -5.74 2.61
CA ARG A 134 -33.34 -4.72 1.85
C ARG A 134 -34.62 -5.29 1.24
N GLU A 135 -34.55 -6.48 0.64
CA GLU A 135 -35.72 -7.15 0.05
C GLU A 135 -36.80 -7.45 1.09
N LEU A 136 -36.43 -7.96 2.26
CA LEU A 136 -37.36 -8.20 3.37
C LEU A 136 -38.01 -6.90 3.88
N LEU A 137 -37.22 -5.83 4.06
CA LEU A 137 -37.78 -4.54 4.45
C LEU A 137 -38.71 -3.97 3.37
N ALA A 138 -38.37 -4.18 2.09
CA ALA A 138 -39.22 -3.76 0.98
C ALA A 138 -40.54 -4.55 0.92
N SER A 139 -40.53 -5.86 1.22
CA SER A 139 -41.75 -6.67 1.25
C SER A 139 -42.71 -6.23 2.36
N ILE A 140 -42.18 -5.96 3.57
CA ILE A 140 -42.97 -5.43 4.70
C ILE A 140 -43.67 -4.12 4.31
N LEU A 141 -42.99 -3.22 3.61
CA LEU A 141 -43.57 -1.94 3.17
C LEU A 141 -44.69 -2.12 2.14
N VAL A 142 -44.53 -3.06 1.20
CA VAL A 142 -45.56 -3.40 0.21
C VAL A 142 -46.80 -3.99 0.89
N GLU A 143 -46.61 -4.92 1.82
CA GLU A 143 -47.71 -5.53 2.61
C GLU A 143 -48.43 -4.50 3.48
N SER A 144 -47.69 -3.51 4.00
CA SER A 144 -48.24 -2.43 4.83
C SER A 144 -48.99 -1.35 4.04
N GLY A 145 -49.02 -1.44 2.71
CA GLY A 145 -49.69 -0.46 1.83
C GLY A 145 -48.99 0.91 1.76
N VAL A 146 -47.72 1.02 2.16
CA VAL A 146 -46.96 2.27 2.13
C VAL A 146 -46.29 2.42 0.75
N PRO A 147 -46.64 3.42 -0.08
CA PRO A 147 -46.00 3.60 -1.38
C PRO A 147 -44.51 3.94 -1.22
N GLN A 148 -43.67 3.26 -2.00
CA GLN A 148 -42.20 3.38 -1.98
C GLN A 148 -41.75 4.82 -2.24
N GLY A 149 -41.31 5.51 -1.19
CA GLY A 149 -40.78 6.88 -1.26
C GLY A 149 -39.31 6.92 -1.67
N HIS A 150 -39.09 7.36 -2.92
CA HIS A 150 -37.94 8.06 -3.51
C HIS A 150 -36.50 7.53 -3.30
N PRO A 151 -35.66 7.45 -4.35
CA PRO A 151 -34.26 7.03 -4.22
C PRO A 151 -33.45 7.95 -3.30
N VAL A 152 -32.82 7.37 -2.27
CA VAL A 152 -31.85 8.04 -1.40
C VAL A 152 -30.65 8.46 -2.25
N ARG A 153 -30.49 9.77 -2.48
CA ARG A 153 -29.28 10.32 -3.11
C ARG A 153 -28.08 10.06 -2.18
N PRO A 154 -26.95 9.55 -2.70
CA PRO A 154 -25.75 9.43 -1.88
C PRO A 154 -25.32 10.83 -1.41
N GLY A 155 -25.20 10.98 -0.09
CA GLY A 155 -24.81 12.22 0.57
C GLY A 155 -23.44 12.67 0.10
N ARG A 156 -23.32 13.94 -0.30
CA ARG A 156 -22.04 14.56 -0.69
C ARG A 156 -21.00 14.39 0.41
N ALA A 157 -19.86 13.78 0.07
CA ALA A 157 -18.67 13.80 0.92
C ALA A 157 -18.26 15.25 1.20
N ARG A 158 -18.15 15.63 2.48
CA ARG A 158 -17.59 16.92 2.89
C ARG A 158 -16.10 16.93 2.58
N ARG A 159 -15.66 18.01 1.90
CA ARG A 159 -14.27 18.33 1.58
C ARG A 159 -13.43 18.56 2.84
#